data_AF-A0A3N5UN07-F1
#
_entry.id   AF-A0A3N5UN07-F1
#
_cell.length_a   1.000
_cell.length_b   1.000
_cell.length_c   1.000
_cell.angle_alpha   90.00
_cell.angle_beta   90.00
_cell.angle_gamma   90.00
#
_symmetry.space_group_name_H-M   'P 1'
#
loop_
_entity.id
_entity.type
_entity.pdbx_description
1 polymer ?
#
loop_
_entity_poly.entity_id
_entity_poly.type
_entity_poly.pdbx_seq_one_letter_code
_entity_poly.pdbx_strand_id
1 'polypeptide(L)'
;MENKINFRIIVIPLVGTALLIINNIFTLTPKVFQSEEYLAAYILTIIYPILDLSLIIPSILILINFKKDYRQSIPWILSSFSLLINAIADDGYVRDFVGNNFHHLWFWDLFYVTDFIIMAGALFWINRFQITHTLTREG
;
A
#
# COMPACT_ATOMS: atom_id res chain seq x y z
N MET A 1 0.94 -10.74 -27.33
CA MET A 1 0.94 -11.61 -26.15
C MET A 1 -0.05 -11.02 -25.16
N GLU A 2 -1.25 -11.59 -25.05
CA GLU A 2 -2.20 -11.22 -24.00
C GLU A 2 -1.58 -11.57 -22.64
N ASN A 3 -1.26 -10.56 -21.84
CA ASN A 3 -1.04 -10.77 -20.42
C ASN A 3 -2.41 -11.07 -19.79
N LYS A 4 -2.77 -12.35 -19.73
CA LYS A 4 -3.91 -12.78 -18.92
C LYS A 4 -3.54 -12.51 -17.46
N ILE A 5 -4.07 -11.42 -16.91
CA ILE A 5 -3.99 -11.14 -15.48
C ILE A 5 -4.51 -12.39 -14.76
N ASN A 6 -3.66 -13.01 -13.96
CA ASN A 6 -4.06 -14.18 -13.21
C ASN A 6 -5.07 -13.72 -12.14
N PHE A 7 -6.31 -14.18 -12.25
CA PHE A 7 -7.40 -13.83 -11.32
C PHE A 7 -7.00 -14.00 -9.84
N ARG A 8 -6.07 -14.92 -9.54
CA ARG A 8 -5.50 -15.13 -8.19
C ARG A 8 -4.86 -13.86 -7.60
N ILE A 9 -4.27 -13.00 -8.43
CA ILE A 9 -3.64 -11.74 -8.01
C ILE A 9 -4.65 -10.78 -7.37
N ILE A 10 -5.92 -10.87 -7.77
CA ILE A 10 -7.01 -10.05 -7.25
C ILE A 10 -7.70 -10.76 -6.08
N VAL A 11 -7.94 -12.07 -6.22
CA VAL A 11 -8.67 -12.85 -5.21
C VAL A 11 -7.92 -12.96 -3.89
N ILE A 12 -6.60 -13.16 -3.91
CA ILE A 12 -5.80 -13.33 -2.69
C ILE A 12 -5.88 -12.10 -1.78
N PRO A 13 -5.56 -10.88 -2.24
CA PRO A 13 -5.67 -9.70 -1.37
C PRO A 13 -7.12 -9.45 -0.95
N LEU A 14 -8.10 -9.64 -1.84
CA LEU A 14 -9.53 -9.47 -1.53
C LEU A 14 -10.00 -10.39 -0.38
N VAL A 15 -9.60 -11.66 -0.40
CA VAL A 15 -9.93 -12.62 0.67
C VAL A 15 -9.19 -12.28 1.96
N GLY A 16 -7.91 -11.88 1.87
CA GLY A 16 -7.12 -11.47 3.02
C GLY A 16 -7.74 -10.29 3.76
N THR A 17 -8.14 -9.24 3.03
CA THR A 17 -8.78 -8.06 3.63
C THR A 17 -10.16 -8.37 4.19
N ALA A 18 -10.95 -9.24 3.55
CA ALA A 18 -12.24 -9.66 4.09
C ALA A 18 -12.08 -10.37 5.45
N LEU A 19 -11.09 -11.26 5.57
CA LEU A 19 -10.78 -11.94 6.83
C LEU A 19 -10.32 -10.98 7.92
N LEU A 20 -9.48 -9.99 7.58
CA LEU A 20 -9.03 -8.94 8.49
C LEU A 20 -10.19 -8.10 9.01
N ILE A 21 -11.07 -7.63 8.13
CA ILE A 21 -12.26 -6.85 8.51
C ILE A 21 -13.15 -7.66 9.44
N ILE A 22 -13.42 -8.94 9.12
CA ILE A 22 -14.24 -9.82 9.96
C ILE A 22 -13.61 -9.96 11.36
N ASN A 23 -12.30 -10.20 11.44
CA ASN A 23 -11.60 -10.34 12.71
C ASN A 23 -11.64 -9.05 13.54
N ASN A 24 -11.45 -7.89 12.90
CA ASN A 24 -11.50 -6.59 13.57
C ASN A 24 -12.91 -6.27 14.08
N ILE A 25 -13.95 -6.52 13.29
CA ILE A 25 -15.35 -6.35 13.71
C ILE A 25 -15.63 -7.21 14.94
N PHE A 26 -15.26 -8.49 14.93
CA PHE A 26 -15.47 -9.37 16.07
C PHE A 26 -14.74 -8.89 17.34
N THR A 27 -13.56 -8.31 17.18
CA THR A 27 -12.71 -7.89 18.31
C THR A 27 -13.13 -6.54 18.91
N LEU A 28 -13.56 -5.60 18.07
CA LEU A 28 -13.85 -4.22 18.48
C LEU A 28 -15.32 -3.94 18.75
N THR A 29 -16.26 -4.65 18.11
CA THR A 29 -17.70 -4.45 18.33
C THR A 29 -18.08 -4.47 19.81
N PRO A 30 -17.63 -5.43 20.64
CA PRO A 30 -17.96 -5.45 22.06
C PRO A 30 -17.40 -4.25 22.84
N LYS A 31 -16.25 -3.70 22.42
CA LYS A 31 -15.57 -2.57 23.08
C LYS A 31 -16.24 -1.23 22.74
N VAL A 32 -16.70 -1.06 21.50
CA VAL A 32 -17.45 0.13 21.06
C VAL A 32 -18.77 0.28 21.81
N PHE A 33 -19.47 -0.82 22.11
CA PHE A 33 -20.69 -0.76 22.92
C PHE A 33 -20.43 -0.41 24.39
N GLN A 34 -19.17 -0.46 24.85
CA GLN A 34 -18.80 -0.13 26.23
C GLN A 34 -18.28 1.32 26.39
N SER A 35 -17.71 1.91 25.34
CA SER A 35 -17.24 3.29 25.35
C SER A 35 -17.18 3.87 23.93
N GLU A 36 -17.66 5.11 23.76
CA GLU A 36 -17.59 5.85 22.50
C GLU A 36 -16.16 6.15 22.05
N GLU A 37 -15.17 6.06 22.95
CA GLU A 37 -13.75 6.25 22.65
C GLU A 37 -13.24 5.28 21.55
N TYR A 38 -13.85 4.09 21.44
CA TYR A 38 -13.46 3.09 20.46
C TYR A 38 -14.13 3.25 19.08
N LEU A 39 -15.05 4.21 18.94
CA LEU A 39 -15.80 4.42 17.69
C LEU A 39 -14.85 4.82 16.55
N ALA A 40 -13.91 5.71 16.82
CA ALA A 40 -12.88 6.10 15.84
C ALA A 40 -12.04 4.89 15.41
N ALA A 41 -11.51 4.11 16.35
CA ALA A 41 -10.72 2.92 16.06
C ALA A 41 -11.50 1.88 15.23
N TYR A 42 -12.78 1.70 15.53
CA TYR A 42 -13.68 0.81 14.79
C TYR A 42 -13.86 1.24 13.33
N ILE A 43 -14.09 2.52 13.07
CA ILE A 43 -14.19 3.06 11.72
C ILE A 43 -12.87 2.84 10.95
N LEU A 44 -11.73 3.16 11.58
CA LEU A 44 -10.42 3.03 10.96
C LEU A 44 -10.12 1.57 10.59
N THR A 45 -10.45 0.60 11.43
CA THR A 45 -10.25 -0.83 11.11
C THR A 45 -11.06 -1.37 9.92
N ILE A 46 -12.08 -0.64 9.46
CA ILE A 46 -12.87 -1.01 8.29
C ILE A 46 -12.38 -0.21 7.06
N ILE A 47 -12.13 1.09 7.24
CA ILE A 47 -11.77 1.99 6.14
C ILE A 47 -10.35 1.71 5.62
N TYR A 48 -9.36 1.48 6.50
CA TYR A 48 -7.98 1.25 6.07
C TYR A 48 -7.82 0.02 5.17
N PRO A 49 -8.33 -1.19 5.52
CA PRO A 49 -8.23 -2.35 4.63
C PRO A 49 -8.90 -2.15 3.26
N ILE A 50 -9.96 -1.33 3.17
CA ILE A 50 -10.62 -0.99 1.90
C ILE A 50 -9.75 -0.05 1.07
N LEU A 51 -9.16 0.97 1.70
CA LEU A 51 -8.20 1.87 1.06
C LEU A 51 -6.98 1.09 0.57
N ASP A 52 -6.47 0.16 1.37
CA ASP A 52 -5.31 -0.67 1.02
C ASP A 52 -5.58 -1.54 -0.21
N LEU A 53 -6.78 -2.11 -0.37
CA LEU A 53 -7.15 -2.83 -1.60
C LEU A 53 -7.08 -1.94 -2.83
N SER A 54 -7.52 -0.69 -2.70
CA SER A 54 -7.49 0.28 -3.79
C SER A 54 -6.07 0.63 -4.21
N LEU A 55 -5.07 0.42 -3.35
CA LEU A 55 -3.65 0.65 -3.60
C LEU A 55 -2.92 -0.63 -4.03
N ILE A 56 -3.14 -1.76 -3.34
CA ILE A 56 -2.47 -3.04 -3.57
C ILE A 56 -2.78 -3.60 -4.96
N ILE A 57 -4.06 -3.58 -5.38
CA ILE A 57 -4.47 -4.15 -6.67
C ILE A 57 -3.77 -3.45 -7.85
N PRO A 58 -3.86 -2.11 -8.03
CA PRO A 58 -3.17 -1.45 -9.12
C PRO A 58 -1.65 -1.55 -9.00
N SER A 59 -1.10 -1.53 -7.79
CA SER A 59 0.34 -1.67 -7.57
C SER A 59 0.88 -3.01 -8.04
N ILE A 60 0.23 -4.13 -7.66
CA ILE A 60 0.64 -5.46 -8.11
C ILE A 60 0.44 -5.61 -9.63
N LEU A 61 -0.65 -5.05 -10.19
CA LEU A 61 -0.89 -5.06 -11.63
C LEU A 61 0.23 -4.36 -12.39
N ILE A 62 0.70 -3.21 -11.91
CA ILE A 62 1.86 -2.50 -12.48
C ILE A 62 3.11 -3.36 -12.36
N LEU A 63 3.42 -3.91 -11.17
CA LEU A 63 4.61 -4.75 -10.99
C LEU A 63 4.68 -5.95 -11.95
N ILE A 64 3.53 -6.57 -12.26
CA ILE A 64 3.47 -7.80 -13.08
C ILE A 64 3.41 -7.50 -14.59
N ASN A 65 2.80 -6.38 -15.01
CA ASN A 65 2.58 -6.07 -16.42
C ASN A 65 3.76 -5.38 -17.12
N PHE A 66 4.76 -4.88 -16.40
CA PHE A 66 5.87 -4.15 -17.03
C PHE A 66 6.95 -5.08 -17.57
N LYS A 67 7.10 -5.11 -18.91
CA LYS A 67 8.07 -6.01 -19.59
C LYS A 67 8.86 -5.42 -20.76
N LYS A 68 8.92 -4.10 -21.01
CA LYS A 68 9.55 -3.63 -22.26
C LYS A 68 10.60 -2.51 -22.22
N ASP A 69 10.59 -1.58 -21.26
CA ASP A 69 11.61 -0.51 -21.25
C ASP A 69 12.10 -0.14 -19.86
N TYR A 70 13.38 -0.42 -19.55
CA TYR A 70 13.95 -0.20 -18.21
C TYR A 70 13.89 1.27 -17.76
N ARG A 71 14.09 2.24 -18.68
CA ARG A 71 14.12 3.67 -18.34
C ARG A 71 12.78 4.20 -17.86
N GLN A 72 11.69 3.73 -18.46
CA GLN A 72 10.34 4.14 -18.11
C GLN A 72 9.77 3.24 -17.01
N SER A 73 10.17 1.97 -16.94
CA SER A 73 9.65 1.01 -15.95
C SER A 73 10.10 1.30 -14.52
N ILE A 74 11.34 1.77 -14.31
CA ILE A 74 11.90 1.92 -12.96
C ILE A 74 11.07 2.85 -12.07
N PRO A 75 10.66 4.05 -12.50
CA PRO A 75 9.77 4.90 -11.71
C PRO A 75 8.44 4.24 -11.38
N TRP A 76 7.79 3.60 -12.35
CA TRP A 76 6.50 2.94 -12.12
C TRP A 76 6.61 1.78 -11.14
N ILE A 77 7.69 0.99 -11.22
CA ILE A 77 7.96 -0.08 -10.27
C ILE A 77 8.20 0.48 -8.88
N LEU A 78 9.03 1.53 -8.75
CA LEU A 78 9.31 2.15 -7.46
C LEU A 78 8.06 2.76 -6.84
N SER A 79 7.27 3.52 -7.60
CA SER A 79 6.01 4.10 -7.11
C SER A 79 5.01 3.03 -6.69
N SER A 80 4.85 1.95 -7.46
CA SER A 80 3.96 0.85 -7.07
C SER A 80 4.48 0.05 -5.88
N PHE A 81 5.80 -0.09 -5.73
CA PHE A 81 6.39 -0.74 -4.57
C PHE A 81 6.24 0.10 -3.30
N SER A 82 6.37 1.42 -3.42
CA SER A 82 6.07 2.40 -2.37
C SER A 82 4.61 2.27 -1.91
N LEU A 83 3.65 2.33 -2.84
CA LEU A 83 2.22 2.13 -2.53
C LEU A 83 1.91 0.80 -1.85
N LEU A 84 2.60 -0.29 -2.24
CA LEU A 84 2.46 -1.59 -1.60
C LEU A 84 2.98 -1.58 -0.15
N ILE A 85 4.13 -0.96 0.09
CA ILE A 85 4.72 -0.83 1.41
C ILE A 85 3.82 0.00 2.32
N ASN A 86 3.27 1.10 1.80
CA ASN A 86 2.37 1.96 2.56
C ASN A 86 1.10 1.22 3.00
N ALA A 87 0.48 0.46 2.10
CA ALA A 87 -0.69 -0.35 2.43
C ALA A 87 -0.41 -1.46 3.47
N ILE A 88 0.80 -2.04 3.45
CA ILE A 88 1.22 -3.01 4.48
C ILE A 88 1.43 -2.31 5.83
N ALA A 89 1.98 -1.10 5.82
CA ALA A 89 2.21 -0.31 7.01
C ALA A 89 0.89 0.10 7.68
N ASP A 90 -0.09 0.53 6.90
CA ASP A 90 -1.42 0.93 7.39
C ASP A 90 -2.15 -0.22 8.10
N ASP A 91 -2.21 -1.41 7.48
CA ASP A 91 -2.84 -2.58 8.11
C ASP A 91 -2.11 -3.02 9.40
N GLY A 92 -0.78 -3.03 9.37
CA GLY A 92 0.06 -3.35 10.52
C GLY A 92 -0.10 -2.38 11.69
N TYR A 93 -0.05 -1.08 11.38
CA TYR A 93 -0.20 0.00 12.35
C TYR A 93 -1.56 -0.06 13.04
N VAL A 94 -2.64 -0.18 12.27
CA VAL A 94 -4.00 -0.25 12.80
C VAL A 94 -4.17 -1.47 13.72
N ARG A 95 -3.59 -2.61 13.34
CA ARG A 95 -3.65 -3.84 14.14
C ARG A 95 -2.94 -3.68 15.49
N ASP A 96 -1.73 -3.12 15.51
CA ASP A 96 -1.00 -2.91 16.77
C ASP A 96 -1.62 -1.80 17.63
N PHE A 97 -2.18 -0.77 17.00
CA PHE A 97 -2.93 0.29 17.67
C PHE A 97 -4.17 -0.26 18.40
N VAL A 98 -4.98 -1.07 17.71
CA VAL A 98 -6.17 -1.74 18.29
C VAL A 98 -5.79 -2.79 19.33
N GLY A 99 -4.66 -3.45 19.13
CA GLY A 99 -4.06 -4.40 20.07
C GLY A 99 -3.50 -3.74 21.33
N ASN A 100 -3.54 -2.40 21.43
CA ASN A 100 -2.95 -1.61 22.52
C ASN A 100 -1.42 -1.85 22.67
N ASN A 101 -0.77 -2.24 21.57
CA ASN A 101 0.65 -2.58 21.52
C ASN A 101 1.48 -1.39 21.01
N PHE A 102 1.40 -0.28 21.73
CA PHE A 102 2.04 0.99 21.34
C PHE A 102 3.56 0.89 21.19
N HIS A 103 4.19 -0.09 21.83
CA HIS A 103 5.63 -0.35 21.73
C HIS A 103 6.09 -0.86 20.36
N HIS A 104 5.19 -1.34 19.51
CA HIS A 104 5.53 -1.77 18.14
C HIS A 104 5.21 -0.71 17.08
N LEU A 105 4.60 0.43 17.43
CA LEU A 105 4.23 1.43 16.42
C LEU A 105 5.43 2.01 15.66
N TRP A 106 6.58 2.17 16.32
CA TRP A 106 7.81 2.63 15.68
C TRP A 106 8.29 1.69 14.56
N PHE A 107 7.94 0.40 14.63
CA PHE A 107 8.28 -0.55 13.58
C PHE A 107 7.53 -0.20 12.29
N TRP A 108 6.26 0.20 12.39
CA TRP A 108 5.46 0.65 11.25
C TRP A 108 5.87 2.03 10.76
N ASP A 109 6.33 2.92 11.65
CA ASP A 109 6.93 4.21 11.28
C ASP A 109 8.13 4.04 10.32
N LEU A 110 8.92 2.98 10.47
CA LEU A 110 10.01 2.67 9.54
C LEU A 110 9.51 2.33 8.14
N PHE A 111 8.35 1.68 8.00
CA PHE A 111 7.76 1.40 6.69
C PHE A 111 7.29 2.68 6.02
N TYR A 112 6.68 3.61 6.77
CA TYR A 112 6.32 4.93 6.24
C TYR A 112 7.55 5.73 5.80
N VAL A 113 8.63 5.72 6.58
CA VAL A 113 9.90 6.35 6.16
C VAL A 113 10.46 5.70 4.90
N THR A 114 10.38 4.38 4.81
CA THR A 114 10.86 3.62 3.65
C THR A 114 10.05 3.94 2.40
N ASP A 115 8.73 4.09 2.52
CA ASP A 115 7.84 4.55 1.45
C ASP A 115 8.32 5.88 0.86
N PHE A 116 8.56 6.88 1.71
CA PHE A 116 9.07 8.18 1.27
C PHE A 116 10.42 8.10 0.56
N ILE A 117 11.34 7.25 1.02
CA ILE A 117 12.65 7.06 0.38
C ILE A 117 12.48 6.44 -1.01
N ILE A 118 11.62 5.43 -1.14
CA ILE A 118 11.35 4.76 -2.43
C ILE A 118 10.68 5.73 -3.40
N MET A 119 9.71 6.51 -2.94
CA MET A 119 9.04 7.54 -3.74
C MET A 119 10.02 8.62 -4.20
N ALA A 120 10.92 9.08 -3.32
CA ALA A 120 11.98 10.01 -3.67
C ALA A 120 12.92 9.42 -4.74
N GLY A 121 13.25 8.13 -4.64
CA GLY A 121 14.00 7.40 -5.67
C GLY A 121 13.29 7.36 -7.02
N ALA A 122 11.97 7.14 -7.02
CA ALA A 122 11.14 7.15 -8.24
C ALA A 122 11.19 8.53 -8.92
N LEU A 123 10.98 9.60 -8.15
CA LEU A 123 11.00 10.98 -8.64
C LEU A 123 12.38 11.40 -9.15
N PHE A 124 13.44 11.03 -8.43
CA PHE A 124 14.81 11.29 -8.87
C PHE A 124 15.12 10.62 -10.21
N TRP A 125 14.65 9.39 -10.41
CA TRP A 125 14.84 8.67 -11.67
C TRP A 125 14.12 9.34 -12.84
N ILE A 126 12.86 9.76 -12.65
CA ILE A 126 12.09 10.52 -13.63
C ILE A 126 12.86 11.78 -14.04
N ASN A 127 13.29 12.56 -13.04
CA ASN A 127 14.00 13.81 -13.27
C ASN A 127 15.29 13.60 -14.09
N ARG A 128 16.10 12.61 -13.69
CA ARG A 128 17.41 12.37 -14.31
C ARG A 128 17.32 11.83 -15.74
N PHE A 129 16.42 10.90 -16.03
CA PHE A 129 16.47 10.12 -17.27
C PHE A 129 15.35 10.41 -18.27
N GLN A 130 14.21 10.94 -17.83
CA GLN A 130 13.11 11.29 -18.75
C GLN A 130 13.21 12.75 -19.20
N ILE A 131 13.43 13.70 -18.27
CA ILE A 131 13.50 15.15 -18.60
C ILE A 131 14.77 15.47 -19.40
N THR A 132 15.91 14.88 -19.05
CA THR A 132 17.17 15.09 -19.78
C THR A 132 17.10 14.62 -21.24
N HIS A 133 16.34 13.56 -21.51
CA HIS A 133 16.20 12.99 -22.86
C HIS A 133 15.25 13.80 -23.75
N THR A 134 14.22 14.44 -23.17
CA THR A 134 13.36 15.36 -23.94
C THR A 134 14.11 16.63 -24.31
N LEU A 135 14.91 17.18 -23.39
CA LEU A 135 15.71 18.39 -23.64
C LEU A 135 16.82 18.19 -24.69
N THR A 136 17.31 16.97 -24.90
CA THR A 136 18.35 16.66 -25.91
C THR A 136 17.79 16.31 -27.30
N ARG A 137 16.47 16.10 -27.45
CA ARG A 137 15.83 15.90 -28.77
C ARG A 137 15.27 17.18 -29.37
N GLU A 138 15.12 18.25 -28.58
CA GLU A 138 14.55 19.53 -29.00
C GLU A 138 15.60 20.65 -29.19
N GLY A 139 16.88 20.36 -28.94
CA GLY A 139 18.02 21.26 -29.23
C GLY A 139 18.88 20.74 -30.37
#